data_AF-A0A7Y4R9E9-F1
#
_entry.id   AF-A0A7Y4R9E9-F1
#
_cell.length_a   1.000
_cell.length_b   1.000
_cell.length_c   1.000
_cell.angle_alpha   90.00
_cell.angle_beta   90.00
_cell.angle_gamma   90.00
#
_symmetry.space_group_name_H-M   'P 1'
#
loop_
_entity.id
_entity.type
_entity.pdbx_description
1 polymer ?
#
loop_
_entity_poly.entity_id
_entity_poly.type
_entity_poly.pdbx_seq_one_letter_code
_entity_poly.pdbx_strand_id
1 'polypeptide(L)' 'MTTTELRRRAKNAIDHLSGPRLRFAADLLEDVRKRRLNRATTELLEIPEFLDSLARGVRDLRAGRVKPWRSVRGDV' A
#
# COMPACT_ATOMS: atom_id res chain seq x y z
N MET A 1 11.04 -13.19 -18.61
CA MET A 1 10.90 -14.36 -17.73
C MET A 1 9.52 -14.93 -17.90
N THR A 2 9.40 -16.24 -18.09
CA THR A 2 8.10 -16.94 -18.07
C THR A 2 7.56 -17.02 -16.64
N THR A 3 6.25 -17.26 -16.49
CA THR A 3 5.62 -17.47 -15.17
C THR A 3 6.29 -18.60 -14.39
N THR A 4 6.71 -19.66 -15.09
CA THR A 4 7.42 -20.80 -14.51
C THR A 4 8.80 -20.39 -13.99
N GLU A 5 9.55 -19.60 -14.76
CA GLU A 5 10.84 -19.06 -14.31
C GLU A 5 10.71 -18.14 -13.11
N LEU A 6 9.65 -17.30 -13.08
CA LEU A 6 9.38 -16.39 -11.97
C LEU A 6 9.07 -17.17 -10.69
N ARG A 7 8.20 -18.18 -10.78
CA ARG A 7 7.87 -19.05 -9.65
C ARG A 7 9.10 -19.77 -9.10
N ARG A 8 9.95 -20.31 -9.98
CA ARG A 8 11.19 -20.98 -9.59
C ARG A 8 12.16 -20.02 -8.89
N ARG A 9 12.36 -18.82 -9.45
CA ARG A 9 13.20 -17.79 -8.85
C ARG A 9 12.70 -17.38 -7.45
N ALA A 10 11.38 -17.17 -7.30
CA ALA A 10 10.79 -16.80 -6.03
C ALA A 10 10.95 -17.90 -4.97
N LYS A 11 10.68 -19.17 -5.34
CA LYS A 11 10.88 -20.32 -4.43
C LYS A 11 12.34 -20.39 -3.96
N ASN A 12 13.29 -20.33 -4.90
CA ASN A 12 14.71 -20.37 -4.57
C ASN A 12 15.11 -19.23 -3.63
N ALA A 13 14.59 -18.02 -3.83
CA ALA A 13 14.88 -16.90 -2.93
C ALA A 13 14.35 -17.14 -1.51
N ILE A 14 13.13 -17.67 -1.39
CA ILE A 14 12.49 -17.99 -0.10
C ILE A 14 13.26 -19.08 0.64
N ASP A 15 13.69 -20.14 -0.05
CA ASP A 15 14.40 -21.28 0.53
C ASP A 15 15.74 -20.89 1.20
N HIS A 16 16.31 -19.73 0.85
CA HIS A 16 17.59 -19.23 1.40
C HIS A 16 17.42 -18.12 2.46
N LEU A 17 16.19 -17.79 2.86
CA LEU A 17 15.95 -16.79 3.89
C LEU A 17 16.21 -17.33 5.30
N SER A 18 16.78 -16.48 6.16
CA SER A 18 16.85 -16.78 7.60
C SER A 18 15.45 -16.74 8.23
N GLY A 19 15.25 -17.43 9.36
CA GLY A 19 13.94 -17.55 10.03
C GLY A 19 13.18 -16.22 10.21
N PRO A 20 13.79 -15.12 10.70
CA PRO A 20 13.12 -13.82 10.78
C PRO A 20 12.70 -13.25 9.43
N ARG A 21 13.54 -13.39 8.39
CA ARG A 21 13.25 -12.91 7.03
C ARG A 21 12.17 -13.76 6.36
N LEU A 22 12.17 -15.07 6.63
CA LEU A 22 11.16 -15.99 6.13
C LEU A 22 9.78 -15.68 6.72
N ARG A 23 9.70 -15.36 8.02
CA ARG A 23 8.46 -14.89 8.66
C ARG A 23 7.92 -13.63 7.99
N PHE A 24 8.75 -12.62 7.83
CA PHE A 24 8.36 -11.40 7.12
C PHE A 24 7.89 -11.67 5.68
N ALA A 25 8.60 -12.52 4.94
CA ALA A 25 8.22 -12.89 3.58
C ALA A 25 6.88 -13.63 3.53
N ALA A 26 6.61 -14.52 4.50
CA ALA A 26 5.33 -15.22 4.60
C ALA A 26 4.17 -14.26 4.88
N ASP A 27 4.33 -13.34 5.82
CA ASP A 27 3.32 -12.33 6.13
C ASP A 27 3.04 -11.44 4.92
N LEU A 28 4.09 -11.01 4.20
CA LEU A 28 3.95 -10.21 2.98
C LEU A 28 3.22 -10.97 1.87
N LEU A 29 3.55 -12.24 1.65
CA LEU A 29 2.89 -13.08 0.63
C LEU A 29 1.42 -13.31 0.97
N GLU A 30 1.10 -13.48 2.25
CA GLU A 30 -0.28 -13.60 2.73
C GLU A 30 -1.05 -12.29 2.53
N ASP A 31 -0.40 -11.15 2.78
CA ASP A 31 -0.93 -9.82 2.48
C ASP A 31 -1.20 -9.65 0.98
N VAL A 32 -0.26 -10.04 0.11
CA VAL A 32 -0.43 -10.00 -1.35
C VAL A 32 -1.56 -10.93 -1.80
N ARG A 33 -1.72 -12.10 -1.18
CA ARG A 33 -2.79 -13.05 -1.48
C ARG A 33 -4.16 -12.53 -1.04
N LYS A 34 -4.23 -11.87 0.11
CA LYS A 34 -5.47 -11.31 0.69
C LYS A 34 -5.87 -9.99 0.05
N ARG A 35 -4.89 -9.15 -0.29
CA ARG A 35 -5.10 -7.91 -1.02
C ARG A 35 -5.48 -8.27 -2.46
N ARG A 36 -6.78 -8.43 -2.69
CA ARG A 36 -7.34 -8.03 -3.98
C ARG A 36 -6.82 -6.61 -4.20
N LEU A 37 -5.96 -6.37 -5.19
CA LEU A 37 -5.62 -5.02 -5.63
C LEU A 37 -6.97 -4.34 -5.90
N ASN A 38 -7.47 -3.58 -4.94
CA ASN A 38 -8.68 -2.84 -5.14
C ASN A 38 -8.29 -1.79 -6.16
N ARG A 39 -8.89 -1.86 -7.35
CA ARG A 39 -8.64 -0.91 -8.44
C ARG A 39 -8.66 0.54 -7.94
N ALA A 40 -9.56 0.85 -7.00
CA ALA A 40 -9.66 2.16 -6.35
C ALA A 40 -8.40 2.58 -5.56
N THR A 41 -7.63 1.64 -4.99
CA THR A 41 -6.37 1.95 -4.29
C THR A 41 -5.22 2.14 -5.27
N THR A 42 -5.22 1.43 -6.40
CA THR A 42 -4.21 1.60 -7.46
C THR A 42 -4.38 2.94 -8.16
N GLU A 43 -5.62 3.35 -8.47
CA GLU A 43 -5.93 4.64 -9.10
C GLU A 43 -5.36 5.83 -8.29
N LEU A 44 -5.38 5.75 -6.96
CA LEU A 44 -4.80 6.80 -6.10
C LEU A 44 -3.28 6.93 -6.26
N LEU A 45 -2.57 5.84 -6.58
CA LEU A 45 -1.12 5.86 -6.80
C LEU A 45 -0.73 6.43 -8.17
N GLU A 46 -1.68 6.50 -9.10
CA GLU A 46 -1.48 7.10 -10.43
C GLU A 46 -1.68 8.62 -10.41
N ILE A 47 -2.31 9.17 -9.37
CA ILE A 47 -2.51 10.62 -9.23
C ILE A 47 -1.17 11.29 -8.88
N PRO A 48 -0.69 12.24 -9.70
CA PRO A 48 0.54 12.98 -9.40
C PRO A 48 0.48 13.63 -8.02
N GLU A 49 1.58 13.54 -7.27
CA GLU A 49 1.73 14.15 -5.93
C GLU A 49 0.71 13.68 -4.87
N PHE A 50 -0.04 12.60 -5.13
CA PHE A 50 -1.02 12.10 -4.17
C PHE A 50 -0.40 11.74 -2.83
N LEU A 51 0.75 11.05 -2.84
CA LEU A 51 1.42 10.65 -1.61
C LEU A 51 1.86 11.86 -0.77
N ASP A 52 2.32 12.93 -1.41
CA ASP A 52 2.69 14.18 -0.71
C ASP A 52 1.46 14.89 -0.15
N SER A 53 0.36 14.91 -0.92
CA SER A 53 -0.93 15.47 -0.49
C SER A 53 -1.51 14.70 0.70
N LEU A 54 -1.45 13.36 0.64
CA LEU A 54 -1.86 12.48 1.74
C LEU A 54 -1.01 12.72 2.98
N ALA A 55 0.31 12.80 2.82
CA ALA A 55 1.22 13.08 3.93
C ALA A 55 0.95 14.44 4.59
N ARG A 56 0.63 15.48 3.81
CA ARG A 56 0.18 16.78 4.32
C ARG A 56 -1.13 16.66 5.11
N GLY A 57 -2.15 16.03 4.53
CA GLY A 57 -3.45 15.84 5.17
C GLY A 57 -3.36 15.08 6.50
N VAL A 58 -2.52 14.04 6.58
CA VAL A 58 -2.28 13.30 7.83
C VAL A 58 -1.62 14.19 8.89
N ARG A 59 -0.68 15.06 8.50
CA ARG A 59 -0.08 16.04 9.44
C ARG A 59 -1.11 17.06 9.92
N ASP A 60 -1.97 17.56 9.05
CA ASP A 60 -3.03 18.51 9.40
C ASP A 60 -4.04 17.89 10.36
N LEU A 61 -4.45 16.64 10.10
CA LEU A 61 -5.36 15.89 10.97
C LEU A 61 -4.78 15.69 12.38
N ARG A 62 -3.50 15.30 12.48
CA ARG A 62 -2.80 15.14 13.77
C ARG A 62 -2.64 16.46 14.52
N ALA A 63 -2.47 17.57 13.79
CA ALA A 63 -2.33 18.89 14.38
C ALA A 63 -3.67 19.58 14.68
N GLY A 64 -4.81 18.90 14.47
CA GLY A 64 -6.13 19.47 14.66
C GLY A 64 -6.50 20.56 13.65
N ARG A 65 -5.75 20.71 12.55
CA ARG A 65 -6.04 21.64 11.44
C ARG A 65 -7.13 21.06 10.53
N VAL A 66 -8.30 20.82 11.12
CA VAL A 66 -9.46 20.23 10.45
C VAL A 66 -10.68 21.13 10.62
N LYS A 67 -11.63 21.01 9.69
CA LYS A 67 -12.93 21.69 9.79
C LYS A 67 -14.04 20.66 9.99
N PRO A 68 -15.05 20.94 10.84
CA PRO A 68 -16.26 20.13 10.89
C PRO A 68 -16.90 20.07 9.50
N TRP A 69 -17.29 18.88 9.03
CA TRP A 69 -17.83 18.73 7.67
C TRP A 69 -19.07 19.61 7.42
N ARG A 70 -19.91 19.85 8.45
CA ARG A 70 -21.08 20.75 8.38
C ARG A 70 -20.72 22.23 8.16
N SER A 71 -19.46 22.60 8.37
CA SER A 71 -18.96 23.96 8.14
C SER A 71 -18.30 24.12 6.76
N VAL A 72 -18.14 23.03 6.01
CA VAL A 72 -17.65 23.06 4.64
C VAL A 72 -18.82 23.41 3.73
N ARG A 73 -18.66 24.47 2.93
CA ARG A 73 -19.66 24.89 1.95
C ARG A 73 -19.85 23.81 0.89
N GLY A 74 -21.10 23.48 0.57
CA GLY A 74 -21.48 22.42 -0.37
C GLY A 74 -21.86 22.91 -1.77
N ASP A 75 -21.67 24.21 -2.06
CA ASP A 75 -22.06 24.85 -3.32
C ASP A 75 -20.90 25.02 -4.31
N VAL A 76 -19.95 24.08 -4.31
CA VAL A 76 -18.81 24.00 -5.23
C VAL A 76 -18.87 22.75 -6.10
#